data_AF-A0AAV5JY32-F1
#
_entry.id   AF-A0AAV5JY32-F1
#
_cell.length_a   1.000
_cell.length_b   1.000
_cell.length_c   1.000
_cell.angle_alpha   90.00
_cell.angle_beta   90.00
_cell.angle_gamma   90.00
#
_symmetry.space_group_name_H-M   'P 1'
#
loop_
_entity.id
_entity.type
_entity.pdbx_description
1 polymer ?
#
loop_
_entity_poly.entity_id
_entity_poly.type
_entity_poly.pdbx_seq_one_letter_code
_entity_poly.pdbx_strand_id
1 'polypeptide(L)'
;MATHKTPKPKLRSKSQIPTILICVAAIFLLYLLCSIDFSSGFSFFSQKTLGNVKKSKEKRQHTVHEKYLYWGNRIDCPGKHCESCEGLGHQESSLRCALEEAMFLKRVFVMPSRMCINPIHNQKGILHQSKDASAEERWAANSCAMDSLYDIDLISNTVPVILDNSKTWYQILSTSMKLGDRGVAHVEGVSRVDLEESSHYSNLLLINRTASPLSWFMECKDRNNHSAIMLPYSFLPSMAAEKLRNAADKGRGRRRRVEWVLG
;
A
#
# COMPACT_ATOMS: atom_id res chain seq x y z
N MET A 1 57.73 11.45 -72.88
CA MET A 1 57.91 12.63 -72.00
C MET A 1 56.58 12.91 -71.30
N ALA A 2 56.68 13.11 -69.98
CA ALA A 2 55.65 13.38 -68.96
C ALA A 2 54.20 13.69 -69.39
N THR A 3 53.25 12.87 -68.93
CA THR A 3 51.83 13.24 -68.81
C THR A 3 51.44 13.24 -67.33
N HIS A 4 50.86 14.38 -66.91
CA HIS A 4 50.55 14.76 -65.53
C HIS A 4 49.48 13.87 -64.88
N LYS A 5 49.70 13.51 -63.61
CA LYS A 5 48.69 12.94 -62.71
C LYS A 5 47.70 14.02 -62.27
N THR A 6 46.41 13.82 -62.53
CA THR A 6 45.31 14.62 -61.97
C THR A 6 44.85 14.07 -60.60
N PRO A 7 44.52 14.94 -59.64
CA PRO A 7 44.14 14.54 -58.28
C PRO A 7 42.66 14.15 -58.15
N LYS A 8 42.37 13.17 -57.28
CA LYS A 8 41.02 12.73 -56.91
C LYS A 8 40.25 13.85 -56.17
N PRO A 9 38.93 14.02 -56.40
CA PRO A 9 38.14 15.01 -55.68
C PRO A 9 37.87 14.58 -54.23
N LYS A 10 38.07 15.52 -53.30
CA LYS A 10 37.65 15.42 -51.89
C LYS A 10 36.12 15.36 -51.80
N LEU A 11 35.60 14.35 -51.11
CA LEU A 11 34.18 14.22 -50.78
C LEU A 11 33.79 15.36 -49.81
N ARG A 12 32.87 16.24 -50.24
CA ARG A 12 32.32 17.34 -49.43
C ARG A 12 31.51 16.76 -48.27
N SER A 13 31.89 17.14 -47.05
CA SER A 13 31.10 17.00 -45.82
C SER A 13 29.74 17.67 -46.01
N LYS A 14 28.66 16.88 -46.05
CA LYS A 14 27.29 17.39 -45.95
C LYS A 14 27.08 17.84 -44.51
N SER A 15 26.86 19.14 -44.35
CA SER A 15 26.53 19.82 -43.10
C SER A 15 25.46 19.05 -42.31
N GLN A 16 25.84 18.50 -41.16
CA GLN A 16 24.98 17.78 -40.19
C GLN A 16 24.17 18.73 -39.28
N ILE A 17 24.26 20.04 -39.53
CA ILE A 17 23.63 21.09 -38.73
C ILE A 17 22.08 21.05 -38.79
N PRO A 18 21.41 20.83 -39.94
CA PRO A 18 19.95 20.85 -39.97
C PRO A 18 19.33 19.62 -39.28
N THR A 19 20.02 18.47 -39.29
CA THR A 19 19.57 17.25 -38.60
C THR A 19 19.64 17.38 -37.08
N ILE A 20 20.66 18.06 -36.55
CA ILE A 20 20.80 18.27 -35.10
C ILE A 20 19.70 19.21 -34.60
N LEU A 21 19.39 20.29 -35.32
CA LEU A 21 18.31 21.20 -34.94
C LEU A 21 16.94 20.51 -34.90
N ILE A 22 16.66 19.62 -35.86
CA ILE A 22 15.40 18.85 -35.88
C ILE A 22 15.32 17.90 -34.69
N CYS A 23 16.43 17.23 -34.34
CA CYS A 23 16.46 16.35 -33.16
C CYS A 23 16.24 17.13 -31.85
N VAL A 24 16.87 18.31 -31.70
CA VAL A 24 16.68 19.14 -30.50
C VAL A 24 15.24 19.65 -30.40
N ALA A 25 14.63 20.07 -31.52
CA ALA A 25 13.23 20.48 -31.55
C ALA A 25 12.28 19.32 -31.20
N ALA A 26 12.55 18.11 -31.71
CA ALA A 26 11.76 16.92 -31.40
C ALA A 26 11.86 16.53 -29.92
N ILE A 27 13.05 16.60 -29.31
CA ILE A 27 13.25 16.34 -27.87
C ILE A 27 12.49 17.38 -27.03
N PHE A 28 12.54 18.66 -27.42
CA PHE A 28 11.80 19.72 -26.73
C PHE A 28 10.29 19.54 -26.82
N LEU A 29 9.78 19.12 -27.99
CA LEU A 29 8.37 18.83 -28.20
C LEU A 29 7.91 17.61 -27.37
N LEU A 30 8.72 16.55 -27.32
CA LEU A 30 8.50 15.39 -26.44
C LEU A 30 8.48 15.78 -24.97
N TYR A 31 9.37 16.68 -24.54
CA TYR A 31 9.40 17.17 -23.16
C TYR A 31 8.14 17.97 -22.81
N LEU A 32 7.63 18.79 -23.73
CA LEU A 32 6.37 19.51 -23.57
C LEU A 32 5.17 18.55 -23.53
N LEU A 33 5.12 17.54 -24.39
CA LEU A 33 4.04 16.54 -24.40
C LEU A 33 4.06 15.70 -23.11
N CYS A 34 5.22 15.26 -22.64
CA CYS A 34 5.36 14.59 -21.35
C CYS A 34 4.95 15.50 -20.18
N SER A 35 5.15 16.82 -20.27
CA SER A 35 4.74 17.76 -19.22
C SER A 35 3.21 17.96 -19.18
N ILE A 36 2.52 17.77 -20.30
CA ILE A 36 1.05 17.88 -20.39
C ILE A 36 0.39 16.58 -19.88
N ASP A 37 0.95 15.40 -20.20
CA ASP A 37 0.44 14.11 -19.73
C ASP A 37 0.75 13.82 -18.24
N PHE A 38 1.78 14.45 -17.66
CA PHE A 38 2.08 14.33 -16.22
C PHE A 38 1.31 15.33 -15.33
N SER A 39 0.50 16.20 -15.93
CA SER A 39 -0.30 17.19 -15.17
C SER A 39 -1.56 16.59 -14.53
N SER A 40 -1.90 15.32 -14.81
CA SER A 40 -3.01 14.60 -14.17
C SER A 40 -2.58 13.75 -12.96
N GLY A 41 -1.49 14.09 -12.28
CA GLY A 41 -1.30 13.60 -10.91
C GLY A 41 0.14 13.48 -10.41
N PHE A 42 0.86 14.59 -10.26
CA PHE A 42 1.95 14.64 -9.27
C PHE A 42 2.22 16.10 -8.86
N SER A 43 1.36 16.64 -7.99
CA SER A 43 1.69 17.87 -7.28
C SER A 43 2.67 17.54 -6.15
N PHE A 44 3.95 17.78 -6.41
CA PHE A 44 4.98 17.91 -5.38
C PHE A 44 4.54 18.99 -4.38
N PHE A 45 4.08 18.59 -3.20
CA PHE A 45 3.80 19.52 -2.12
C PHE A 45 5.11 20.06 -1.56
N SER A 46 5.42 21.30 -1.97
CA SER A 46 6.35 22.17 -1.25
C SER A 46 5.86 22.30 0.19
N GLN A 47 6.69 21.85 1.15
CA GLN A 47 6.48 22.14 2.57
C GLN A 47 6.59 23.65 2.78
N LYS A 48 5.45 24.34 2.73
CA LYS A 48 5.28 25.64 3.38
C LYS A 48 4.22 25.52 4.46
N THR A 49 4.71 25.66 5.67
CA THR A 49 4.04 25.94 6.93
C THR A 49 2.77 26.78 6.74
N LEU A 50 1.61 26.21 7.06
CA LEU A 50 0.42 26.98 7.45
C LEU A 50 -0.38 26.19 8.49
N GLY A 51 -0.77 26.89 9.55
CA GLY A 51 -1.25 26.31 10.80
C GLY A 51 -2.60 25.60 10.70
N ASN A 52 -2.75 24.64 11.61
CA ASN A 52 -3.97 24.27 12.35
C ASN A 52 -5.31 24.69 11.72
N VAL A 53 -5.63 24.16 10.54
CA VAL A 53 -7.01 24.05 10.08
C VAL A 53 -7.44 22.63 10.39
N LYS A 54 -8.23 22.45 11.46
CA LYS A 54 -9.05 21.25 11.65
C LYS A 54 -10.02 21.19 10.46
N LYS A 55 -9.60 20.58 9.36
CA LYS A 55 -10.53 20.13 8.33
C LYS A 55 -11.50 19.19 9.05
N SER A 56 -12.78 19.56 9.07
CA SER A 56 -13.85 18.64 9.41
C SER A 56 -13.57 17.34 8.65
N LYS A 57 -13.44 16.23 9.36
CA LYS A 57 -13.29 14.90 8.76
C LYS A 57 -14.58 14.61 8.01
N GLU A 58 -14.64 15.02 6.75
CA GLU A 58 -15.73 14.65 5.85
C GLU A 58 -15.64 13.13 5.68
N LYS A 59 -16.49 12.43 6.43
CA LYS A 59 -16.59 10.97 6.35
C LYS A 59 -16.94 10.65 4.91
N ARG A 60 -16.03 9.96 4.22
CA ARG A 60 -16.25 9.40 2.88
C ARG A 60 -17.64 8.78 2.84
N GLN A 61 -18.53 9.37 2.05
CA GLN A 61 -19.87 8.81 1.86
C GLN A 61 -19.70 7.55 1.01
N HIS A 62 -19.99 6.40 1.62
CA HIS A 62 -19.97 5.11 0.95
C HIS A 62 -21.02 5.11 -0.16
N THR A 63 -20.59 4.90 -1.40
CA THR A 63 -21.51 4.87 -2.55
C THR A 63 -22.15 3.49 -2.66
N VAL A 64 -23.35 3.43 -3.25
CA VAL A 64 -24.12 2.17 -3.46
C VAL A 64 -23.35 1.16 -4.31
N HIS A 65 -22.30 1.58 -5.02
CA HIS A 65 -21.49 0.74 -5.91
C HIS A 65 -20.20 0.21 -5.26
N GLU A 66 -19.89 0.59 -4.02
CA GLU A 66 -18.68 0.09 -3.35
C GLU A 66 -18.82 -1.40 -3.04
N LYS A 67 -17.77 -2.14 -3.41
CA LYS A 67 -17.60 -3.57 -3.16
C LYS A 67 -16.43 -3.77 -2.21
N TYR A 68 -16.47 -4.83 -1.42
CA TYR A 68 -15.58 -5.01 -0.28
C TYR A 68 -14.75 -6.28 -0.40
N LEU A 69 -13.53 -6.20 0.15
CA LEU A 69 -12.59 -7.31 0.30
C LEU A 69 -12.23 -7.44 1.77
N TYR A 70 -12.44 -8.61 2.36
CA TYR A 70 -12.15 -8.90 3.76
C TYR A 70 -11.24 -10.12 3.87
N TRP A 71 -10.20 -10.03 4.68
CA TRP A 71 -9.16 -11.04 4.86
C TRP A 71 -9.16 -11.69 6.26
N GLY A 72 -10.10 -11.29 7.12
CA GLY A 72 -10.12 -11.70 8.52
C GLY A 72 -9.80 -10.56 9.48
N ASN A 73 -10.04 -10.78 10.77
CA ASN A 73 -9.88 -9.79 11.84
C ASN A 73 -8.48 -9.80 12.47
N ARG A 74 -7.59 -10.69 12.01
CA ARG A 74 -6.22 -10.86 12.49
C ARG A 74 -5.32 -11.17 11.31
N ILE A 75 -4.28 -10.34 11.12
CA ILE A 75 -3.29 -10.53 10.06
C ILE A 75 -2.50 -11.80 10.34
N ASP A 76 -2.34 -12.65 9.32
CA ASP A 76 -1.59 -13.92 9.40
C ASP A 76 -2.00 -14.85 10.53
N CYS A 77 -3.27 -14.80 10.93
CA CYS A 77 -3.85 -15.84 11.77
C CYS A 77 -5.04 -16.52 11.10
N PRO A 78 -4.79 -17.51 10.24
CA PRO A 78 -5.82 -18.28 9.57
C PRO A 78 -6.36 -19.37 10.51
N GLY A 79 -7.11 -19.02 11.56
CA GLY A 79 -7.84 -20.03 12.35
C GLY A 79 -8.13 -19.73 13.82
N LYS A 80 -8.54 -20.78 14.54
CA LYS A 80 -8.88 -20.78 15.99
C LYS A 80 -7.67 -20.81 16.93
N HIS A 81 -6.46 -21.02 16.41
CA HIS A 81 -5.22 -21.10 17.20
C HIS A 81 -4.28 -19.94 16.85
N CYS A 82 -4.64 -18.73 17.28
CA CYS A 82 -3.77 -17.54 17.21
C CYS A 82 -2.90 -17.42 18.48
N GLU A 83 -2.29 -18.51 18.94
CA GLU A 83 -1.47 -18.46 20.16
C GLU A 83 -0.16 -17.68 19.93
N SER A 84 0.33 -17.68 18.70
CA SER A 84 1.46 -16.88 18.23
C SER A 84 1.07 -16.09 16.98
N CYS A 85 1.25 -14.77 17.03
CA CYS A 85 1.26 -13.95 15.83
C CYS A 85 2.68 -13.95 15.23
N GLU A 86 2.84 -13.56 13.98
CA GLU A 86 4.16 -13.41 13.37
C GLU A 86 4.78 -12.04 13.67
N GLY A 87 6.08 -11.88 13.42
CA GLY A 87 6.77 -10.61 13.63
C GLY A 87 6.17 -9.44 12.83
N LEU A 88 6.42 -8.20 13.28
CA LEU A 88 5.82 -7.00 12.68
C LEU A 88 6.06 -6.90 11.17
N GLY A 89 7.29 -7.19 10.70
CA GLY A 89 7.60 -7.15 9.26
C GLY A 89 6.82 -8.18 8.42
N HIS A 90 6.45 -9.31 9.01
CA HIS A 90 5.63 -10.32 8.36
C HIS A 90 4.18 -9.84 8.24
N GLN A 91 3.61 -9.35 9.35
CA GLN A 91 2.28 -8.75 9.38
C GLN A 91 2.18 -7.55 8.42
N GLU A 92 3.19 -6.67 8.36
CA GLU A 92 3.23 -5.57 7.39
C GLU A 92 3.28 -6.06 5.94
N SER A 93 4.02 -7.13 5.67
CA SER A 93 4.07 -7.73 4.34
C SER A 93 2.72 -8.27 3.91
N SER A 94 2.00 -8.95 4.81
CA SER A 94 0.65 -9.45 4.60
C SER A 94 -0.39 -8.36 4.45
N LEU A 95 -0.35 -7.34 5.31
CA LEU A 95 -1.25 -6.20 5.23
C LEU A 95 -1.09 -5.47 3.90
N ARG A 96 0.15 -5.25 3.47
CA ARG A 96 0.43 -4.65 2.16
C ARG A 96 -0.10 -5.52 1.02
N CYS A 97 0.06 -6.83 1.07
CA CYS A 97 -0.51 -7.73 0.06
C CYS A 97 -2.02 -7.57 -0.04
N ALA A 98 -2.72 -7.57 1.09
CA ALA A 98 -4.18 -7.42 1.10
C ALA A 98 -4.62 -6.05 0.55
N LEU A 99 -3.85 -4.99 0.82
CA LEU A 99 -4.07 -3.66 0.25
C LEU A 99 -3.85 -3.64 -1.27
N GLU A 100 -2.77 -4.26 -1.76
CA GLU A 100 -2.49 -4.38 -3.21
C GLU A 100 -3.60 -5.16 -3.92
N GLU A 101 -4.09 -6.23 -3.31
CA GLU A 101 -5.19 -6.99 -3.89
C GLU A 101 -6.50 -6.19 -3.90
N ALA A 102 -6.80 -5.42 -2.85
CA ALA A 102 -7.95 -4.54 -2.85
C ALA A 102 -7.86 -3.48 -3.96
N MET A 103 -6.66 -2.92 -4.19
CA MET A 103 -6.41 -2.01 -5.32
C MET A 103 -6.65 -2.70 -6.66
N PHE A 104 -6.10 -3.91 -6.83
CA PHE A 104 -6.23 -4.70 -8.04
C PHE A 104 -7.71 -4.99 -8.35
N LEU A 105 -8.47 -5.47 -7.36
CA LEU A 105 -9.90 -5.78 -7.49
C LEU A 105 -10.80 -4.55 -7.49
N LYS A 106 -10.25 -3.33 -7.30
CA LYS A 106 -11.00 -2.06 -7.15
C LYS A 106 -12.07 -2.13 -6.06
N ARG A 107 -11.69 -2.71 -4.91
CA ARG A 107 -12.58 -2.90 -3.75
C ARG A 107 -12.10 -2.09 -2.56
N VAL A 108 -13.04 -1.76 -1.67
CA VAL A 108 -12.72 -1.23 -0.35
C VAL A 108 -12.19 -2.35 0.52
N PHE A 109 -10.98 -2.18 1.06
CA PHE A 109 -10.39 -3.13 1.96
C PHE A 109 -10.99 -2.97 3.37
N VAL A 110 -11.48 -4.07 3.92
CA VAL A 110 -11.92 -4.17 5.31
C VAL A 110 -10.71 -4.59 6.13
N MET A 111 -10.02 -3.58 6.66
CA MET A 111 -8.79 -3.72 7.42
C MET A 111 -9.09 -4.17 8.87
N PRO A 112 -8.29 -5.09 9.43
CA PRO A 112 -8.35 -5.42 10.85
C PRO A 112 -8.23 -4.17 11.72
N SER A 113 -9.09 -4.03 12.73
CA SER A 113 -9.01 -2.93 13.69
C SER A 113 -7.83 -3.02 14.65
N ARG A 114 -7.13 -4.16 14.69
CA ARG A 114 -5.98 -4.38 15.56
C ARG A 114 -4.87 -5.15 14.84
N MET A 115 -3.63 -4.85 15.21
CA MET A 115 -2.44 -5.57 14.76
C MET A 115 -1.59 -6.01 15.94
N CYS A 116 -0.96 -7.17 15.85
CA CYS A 116 -0.14 -7.70 16.93
C CYS A 116 1.18 -6.94 17.03
N ILE A 117 1.54 -6.51 18.24
CA ILE A 117 2.79 -5.84 18.57
C ILE A 117 3.56 -6.58 19.68
N ASN A 118 3.26 -7.87 19.86
CA ASN A 118 3.80 -8.67 20.96
C ASN A 118 5.33 -8.56 20.97
N PRO A 119 5.94 -8.08 22.08
CA PRO A 119 7.38 -7.93 22.17
C PRO A 119 8.11 -9.28 22.16
N ILE A 120 7.43 -10.42 22.31
CA ILE A 120 8.04 -11.74 22.11
C ILE A 120 8.67 -11.87 20.70
N HIS A 121 8.13 -11.20 19.68
CA HIS A 121 8.72 -11.17 18.34
C HIS A 121 10.00 -10.33 18.25
N ASN A 122 10.22 -9.45 19.23
CA ASN A 122 11.41 -8.64 19.37
C ASN A 122 12.17 -9.18 20.60
N GLN A 123 12.97 -10.23 20.44
CA GLN A 123 13.74 -11.03 21.44
C GLN A 123 14.42 -10.32 22.67
N LYS A 124 14.16 -9.04 22.94
CA LYS A 124 14.62 -8.23 24.07
C LYS A 124 13.58 -8.03 25.19
N GLY A 125 12.37 -8.58 25.09
CA GLY A 125 11.32 -8.38 26.11
C GLY A 125 11.19 -9.56 27.08
N ILE A 126 11.65 -9.41 28.32
CA ILE A 126 11.24 -10.29 29.42
C ILE A 126 9.80 -9.89 29.78
N LEU A 127 8.83 -10.69 29.38
CA LEU A 127 7.43 -10.46 29.75
C LEU A 127 6.92 -11.64 30.57
N HIS A 128 6.73 -11.39 31.87
CA HIS A 128 5.97 -12.27 32.75
C HIS A 128 4.50 -12.24 32.29
N GLN A 129 4.11 -13.16 31.43
CA GLN A 129 2.70 -13.38 31.13
C GLN A 129 2.08 -14.21 32.27
N SER A 130 0.93 -13.78 32.79
CA SER A 130 0.13 -14.61 33.68
C SER A 130 -0.40 -15.81 32.89
N LYS A 131 -0.18 -17.02 33.43
CA LYS A 131 -0.66 -18.27 32.82
C LYS A 131 -2.19 -18.39 32.81
N ASP A 132 -2.89 -17.53 33.54
CA ASP A 132 -4.33 -17.65 33.77
C ASP A 132 -5.21 -16.74 32.90
N ALA A 133 -4.64 -15.91 32.03
CA ALA A 133 -5.42 -15.04 31.13
C ALA A 133 -6.09 -15.83 29.99
N SER A 134 -7.22 -15.35 29.46
CA SER A 134 -7.85 -15.92 28.26
C SER A 134 -7.04 -15.63 26.99
N ALA A 135 -7.28 -16.36 25.90
CA ALA A 135 -6.62 -16.10 24.61
C ALA A 135 -6.93 -14.68 24.08
N GLU A 136 -8.16 -14.22 24.28
CA GLU A 136 -8.64 -12.89 23.91
C GLU A 136 -7.97 -11.79 24.74
N GLU A 137 -7.81 -12.00 26.05
CA GLU A 137 -7.12 -11.06 26.93
C GLU A 137 -5.63 -10.95 26.57
N ARG A 138 -4.98 -12.08 26.31
CA ARG A 138 -3.59 -12.10 25.82
C ARG A 138 -3.47 -11.37 24.50
N TRP A 139 -4.40 -11.58 23.56
CA TRP A 139 -4.40 -10.86 22.29
C TRP A 139 -4.59 -9.35 22.49
N ALA A 140 -5.54 -8.95 23.34
CA ALA A 140 -5.81 -7.54 23.60
C ALA A 140 -4.59 -6.82 24.19
N ALA A 141 -3.88 -7.45 25.14
CA ALA A 141 -2.66 -6.91 25.74
C ALA A 141 -1.48 -6.82 24.75
N ASN A 142 -1.43 -7.72 23.76
CA ASN A 142 -0.33 -7.84 22.82
C ASN A 142 -0.61 -7.24 21.44
N SER A 143 -1.69 -6.46 21.30
CA SER A 143 -2.08 -5.82 20.05
C SER A 143 -2.31 -4.32 20.24
N CYS A 144 -2.13 -3.57 19.17
CA CYS A 144 -2.48 -2.16 19.11
C CYS A 144 -3.65 -1.95 18.15
N ALA A 145 -4.45 -0.93 18.43
CA ALA A 145 -5.47 -0.48 17.50
C ALA A 145 -4.80 0.01 16.21
N MET A 146 -5.38 -0.33 15.06
CA MET A 146 -4.79 -0.05 13.76
C MET A 146 -4.68 1.45 13.49
N ASP A 147 -5.64 2.24 13.97
CA ASP A 147 -5.66 3.71 13.93
C ASP A 147 -4.64 4.38 14.88
N SER A 148 -4.05 3.61 15.80
CA SER A 148 -2.95 4.06 16.64
C SER A 148 -1.59 3.79 16.00
N LEU A 149 -1.52 2.81 15.09
CA LEU A 149 -0.30 2.45 14.35
C LEU A 149 -0.21 3.17 13.01
N TYR A 150 -1.31 3.28 12.29
CA TYR A 150 -1.39 3.90 10.97
C TYR A 150 -2.46 4.98 10.91
N ASP A 151 -2.23 5.94 10.03
CA ASP A 151 -3.17 6.97 9.68
C ASP A 151 -4.11 6.43 8.59
N ILE A 152 -5.27 5.94 9.01
CA ILE A 152 -6.25 5.29 8.12
C ILE A 152 -6.75 6.23 7.02
N ASP A 153 -6.86 7.53 7.33
CA ASP A 153 -7.24 8.55 6.36
C ASP A 153 -6.13 8.73 5.31
N LEU A 154 -4.86 8.70 5.74
CA LEU A 154 -3.72 8.79 4.82
C LEU A 154 -3.61 7.55 3.91
N ILE A 155 -3.81 6.34 4.45
CA ILE A 155 -3.90 5.10 3.65
C ILE A 155 -5.05 5.22 2.64
N SER A 156 -6.20 5.73 3.08
CA SER A 156 -7.42 5.87 2.27
C SER A 156 -7.27 6.79 1.05
N ASN A 157 -6.23 7.62 1.00
CA ASN A 157 -5.88 8.40 -0.18
C ASN A 157 -5.31 7.55 -1.32
N THR A 158 -4.76 6.36 -1.02
CA THR A 158 -4.19 5.44 -2.02
C THR A 158 -5.07 4.21 -2.19
N VAL A 159 -5.52 3.60 -1.09
CA VAL A 159 -6.34 2.39 -1.10
C VAL A 159 -7.57 2.64 -0.24
N PRO A 160 -8.81 2.55 -0.75
CA PRO A 160 -10.00 2.71 0.08
C PRO A 160 -10.02 1.69 1.23
N VAL A 161 -10.06 2.17 2.48
CA VAL A 161 -10.06 1.31 3.67
C VAL A 161 -11.20 1.67 4.60
N ILE A 162 -11.81 0.65 5.21
CA ILE A 162 -12.58 0.77 6.45
C ILE A 162 -12.03 -0.20 7.49
N LEU A 163 -12.27 0.06 8.77
CA LEU A 163 -11.93 -0.88 9.84
C LEU A 163 -13.07 -1.88 10.09
N ASP A 164 -12.73 -3.11 10.46
CA ASP A 164 -13.65 -4.19 10.80
C ASP A 164 -14.44 -3.99 12.11
N ASN A 165 -14.23 -2.88 12.82
CA ASN A 165 -15.03 -2.45 13.97
C ASN A 165 -15.91 -1.23 13.67
N SER A 166 -15.96 -0.79 12.41
CA SER A 166 -16.73 0.37 11.99
C SER A 166 -18.23 0.06 11.86
N LYS A 167 -19.08 1.08 12.07
CA LYS A 167 -20.54 0.97 11.81
C LYS A 167 -20.84 0.53 10.37
N THR A 168 -20.04 1.00 9.42
CA THR A 168 -20.15 0.63 8.00
C THR A 168 -19.97 -0.88 7.82
N TRP A 169 -18.96 -1.48 8.48
CA TRP A 169 -18.72 -2.92 8.37
C TRP A 169 -19.91 -3.76 8.85
N TYR A 170 -20.52 -3.39 9.99
CA TYR A 170 -21.73 -4.07 10.47
C TYR A 170 -22.89 -3.98 9.46
N GLN A 171 -23.06 -2.84 8.78
CA GLN A 171 -24.08 -2.67 7.75
C GLN A 171 -23.79 -3.53 6.51
N ILE A 172 -22.53 -3.61 6.08
CA ILE A 172 -22.09 -4.45 4.96
C ILE A 172 -22.35 -5.91 5.26
N LEU A 173 -21.94 -6.40 6.43
CA LEU A 173 -22.20 -7.79 6.86
C LEU A 173 -23.70 -8.11 6.91
N SER A 174 -24.51 -7.22 7.50
CA SER A 174 -25.96 -7.41 7.53
C SER A 174 -26.55 -7.47 6.12
N THR A 175 -26.09 -6.61 5.21
CA THR A 175 -26.55 -6.56 3.82
C THR A 175 -26.11 -7.79 3.04
N SER A 176 -24.85 -8.21 3.18
CA SER A 176 -24.32 -9.39 2.49
C SER A 176 -25.03 -10.67 2.94
N MET A 177 -25.32 -10.81 4.24
CA MET A 177 -26.11 -11.92 4.77
C MET A 177 -27.54 -11.95 4.22
N LYS A 178 -28.20 -10.79 4.08
CA LYS A 178 -29.54 -10.71 3.47
C LYS A 178 -29.56 -11.10 1.99
N LEU A 179 -28.46 -10.86 1.28
CA LEU A 179 -28.30 -11.18 -0.13
C LEU A 179 -27.89 -12.64 -0.38
N GLY A 180 -27.45 -13.37 0.66
CA GLY A 180 -27.00 -14.77 0.58
C GLY A 180 -25.83 -14.93 -0.39
N ASP A 181 -25.90 -15.97 -1.23
CA ASP A 181 -24.85 -16.31 -2.22
C ASP A 181 -24.63 -15.22 -3.28
N ARG A 182 -25.57 -14.27 -3.41
CA ARG A 182 -25.43 -13.09 -4.29
C ARG A 182 -24.73 -11.91 -3.62
N GLY A 183 -24.57 -11.96 -2.30
CA GLY A 183 -24.00 -10.88 -1.50
C GLY A 183 -22.57 -11.15 -1.04
N VAL A 184 -22.25 -12.41 -0.75
CA VAL A 184 -20.94 -12.80 -0.23
C VAL A 184 -20.47 -14.12 -0.84
N ALA A 185 -19.19 -14.21 -1.15
CA ALA A 185 -18.51 -15.47 -1.39
C ALA A 185 -17.34 -15.62 -0.42
N HIS A 186 -17.20 -16.83 0.10
CA HIS A 186 -16.00 -17.28 0.78
C HIS A 186 -15.08 -17.92 -0.25
N VAL A 187 -13.85 -17.43 -0.37
CA VAL A 187 -12.91 -17.86 -1.41
C VAL A 187 -11.60 -18.30 -0.79
N GLU A 188 -11.13 -19.49 -1.16
CA GLU A 188 -9.89 -20.10 -0.70
C GLU A 188 -9.11 -20.61 -1.92
N GLY A 189 -7.82 -20.28 -2.00
CA GLY A 189 -6.95 -20.73 -3.11
C GLY A 189 -7.32 -20.20 -4.51
N VAL A 190 -8.14 -19.15 -4.59
CA VAL A 190 -8.55 -18.53 -5.86
C VAL A 190 -7.61 -17.36 -6.19
N SER A 191 -7.10 -17.30 -7.42
CA SER A 191 -6.18 -16.23 -7.81
C SER A 191 -6.88 -14.87 -7.87
N ARG A 192 -6.14 -13.79 -7.65
CA ARG A 192 -6.69 -12.43 -7.78
C ARG A 192 -7.22 -12.14 -9.20
N VAL A 193 -6.62 -12.75 -10.23
CA VAL A 193 -7.06 -12.62 -11.62
C VAL A 193 -8.43 -13.27 -11.80
N ASP A 194 -8.62 -14.48 -11.28
CA ASP A 194 -9.91 -15.17 -11.36
C ASP A 194 -11.01 -14.41 -10.58
N LEU A 195 -10.65 -13.76 -9.46
CA LEU A 195 -11.60 -12.91 -8.73
C LEU A 195 -12.00 -11.63 -9.47
N GLU A 196 -11.12 -11.11 -10.32
CA GLU A 196 -11.42 -9.93 -11.15
C GLU A 196 -12.25 -10.31 -12.38
N GLU A 197 -11.83 -11.34 -13.11
CA GLU A 197 -12.38 -11.70 -14.42
C GLU A 197 -13.71 -12.48 -14.32
N SER A 198 -13.89 -13.28 -13.27
CA SER A 198 -15.12 -14.07 -13.11
C SER A 198 -16.29 -13.19 -12.69
N SER A 199 -17.33 -13.16 -13.54
CA SER A 199 -18.60 -12.47 -13.25
C SER A 199 -19.30 -12.96 -11.97
N HIS A 200 -18.98 -14.18 -11.53
CA HIS A 200 -19.44 -14.75 -10.27
C HIS A 200 -18.93 -13.97 -9.06
N TYR A 201 -17.65 -13.56 -9.07
CA TYR A 201 -17.04 -12.84 -7.94
C TYR A 201 -17.09 -11.33 -8.12
N SER A 202 -16.89 -10.84 -9.34
CA SER A 202 -16.74 -9.42 -9.62
C SER A 202 -17.97 -8.61 -9.23
N ASN A 203 -19.18 -9.21 -9.25
CA ASN A 203 -20.43 -8.56 -8.87
C ASN A 203 -20.82 -8.65 -7.39
N LEU A 204 -20.12 -9.46 -6.60
CA LEU A 204 -20.45 -9.64 -5.19
C LEU A 204 -20.14 -8.40 -4.37
N LEU A 205 -21.03 -8.08 -3.42
CA LEU A 205 -20.83 -7.02 -2.45
C LEU A 205 -19.58 -7.29 -1.59
N LEU A 206 -19.41 -8.53 -1.11
CA LEU A 206 -18.31 -8.92 -0.24
C LEU A 206 -17.58 -10.15 -0.77
N ILE A 207 -16.27 -10.03 -0.92
CA ILE A 207 -15.37 -11.18 -1.05
C ILE A 207 -14.73 -11.40 0.32
N ASN A 208 -15.01 -12.56 0.91
CA ASN A 208 -14.41 -13.02 2.16
C ASN A 208 -13.27 -13.99 1.82
N ARG A 209 -12.05 -13.46 1.78
CA ARG A 209 -10.84 -14.22 1.51
C ARG A 209 -10.47 -15.09 2.71
N THR A 210 -10.21 -16.35 2.43
CA THR A 210 -9.48 -17.24 3.33
C THR A 210 -8.03 -17.23 2.91
N ALA A 211 -7.17 -16.89 3.86
CA ALA A 211 -5.75 -16.95 3.63
C ALA A 211 -5.25 -18.39 3.64
N SER A 212 -4.13 -18.61 2.93
CA SER A 212 -3.24 -19.75 3.21
C SER A 212 -3.04 -19.90 4.73
N PRO A 213 -2.96 -21.14 5.25
CA PRO A 213 -2.57 -21.39 6.63
C PRO A 213 -1.23 -20.75 7.05
N LEU A 214 -0.39 -20.34 6.09
CA LEU A 214 0.93 -19.77 6.33
C LEU A 214 0.94 -18.24 6.47
N SER A 215 0.30 -17.51 5.54
CA SER A 215 0.19 -16.04 5.58
C SER A 215 -0.64 -15.50 4.42
N TRP A 216 -1.15 -14.27 4.57
CA TRP A 216 -1.89 -13.59 3.50
C TRP A 216 -1.00 -13.34 2.29
N PHE A 217 0.25 -12.89 2.49
CA PHE A 217 1.14 -12.57 1.36
C PHE A 217 1.53 -13.76 0.49
N MET A 218 1.28 -15.01 0.92
CA MET A 218 1.42 -16.18 0.06
C MET A 218 0.43 -16.19 -1.10
N GLU A 219 -0.75 -15.60 -0.90
CA GLU A 219 -1.84 -15.60 -1.89
C GLU A 219 -1.70 -14.43 -2.88
N CYS A 220 -1.17 -13.28 -2.43
CA CYS A 220 -1.10 -12.09 -3.29
C CYS A 220 0.18 -11.99 -4.13
N LYS A 221 1.26 -12.69 -3.77
CA LYS A 221 2.60 -12.46 -4.31
C LYS A 221 3.15 -13.70 -5.01
N ASP A 222 3.37 -13.59 -6.31
CA ASP A 222 4.43 -14.37 -6.96
C ASP A 222 5.77 -13.83 -6.44
N ARG A 223 6.40 -14.57 -5.51
CA ARG A 223 7.63 -14.15 -4.83
C ARG A 223 8.77 -13.83 -5.80
N ASN A 224 8.71 -14.36 -7.02
CA ASN A 224 9.75 -14.21 -8.03
C ASN A 224 9.55 -12.98 -8.94
N ASN A 225 8.35 -12.38 -8.94
CA ASN A 225 8.00 -11.31 -9.85
C ASN A 225 7.95 -9.94 -9.14
N HIS A 226 9.12 -9.34 -8.94
CA HIS A 226 9.25 -8.05 -8.25
C HIS A 226 8.62 -6.86 -9.00
N SER A 227 8.32 -6.97 -10.29
CA SER A 227 7.65 -5.92 -11.07
C SER A 227 6.12 -5.92 -10.89
N ALA A 228 5.55 -6.94 -10.25
CA ALA A 228 4.13 -7.02 -9.95
C ALA A 228 3.70 -6.27 -8.66
N ILE A 229 4.65 -5.58 -8.00
CA ILE A 229 4.43 -4.84 -6.75
C ILE A 229 3.73 -3.51 -7.06
N MET A 230 2.52 -3.31 -6.52
CA MET A 230 1.75 -2.08 -6.69
C MET A 230 2.03 -1.05 -5.60
N LEU A 231 2.36 -1.50 -4.38
CA LEU A 231 2.67 -0.64 -3.24
C LEU A 231 4.14 -0.79 -2.83
N PRO A 232 4.89 0.33 -2.71
CA PRO A 232 6.29 0.25 -2.30
C PRO A 232 6.42 -0.34 -0.89
N TYR A 233 7.56 -0.97 -0.58
CA TYR A 233 7.84 -1.47 0.77
C TYR A 233 7.79 -0.37 1.84
N SER A 234 8.04 0.88 1.44
CA SER A 234 7.93 2.05 2.30
C SER A 234 6.50 2.55 2.53
N PHE A 235 5.49 1.98 1.85
CA PHE A 235 4.11 2.44 1.94
C PHE A 235 3.62 2.45 3.39
N LEU A 236 3.47 1.29 4.04
CA LEU A 236 2.99 1.22 5.43
C LEU A 236 3.84 2.06 6.41
N PRO A 237 5.19 2.02 6.38
CA PRO A 237 6.02 2.91 7.21
C PRO A 237 5.74 4.41 7.00
N SER A 238 5.45 4.83 5.77
CA SER A 238 5.10 6.22 5.45
C SER A 238 3.67 6.62 5.88
N MET A 239 2.83 5.62 6.18
CA MET A 239 1.45 5.79 6.63
C MET A 239 1.30 5.74 8.15
N ALA A 240 2.40 5.76 8.91
CA ALA A 240 2.36 5.71 10.37
C ALA A 240 1.45 6.80 10.97
N ALA A 241 0.76 6.51 12.07
CA ALA A 241 -0.15 7.46 12.72
C ALA A 241 0.54 8.79 13.05
N GLU A 242 -0.21 9.90 13.05
CA GLU A 242 0.32 11.25 13.26
C GLU A 242 1.19 11.36 14.52
N LYS A 243 0.77 10.73 15.62
CA LYS A 243 1.53 10.69 16.87
C LYS A 243 2.90 10.05 16.71
N LEU A 244 2.99 8.97 15.92
CA LEU A 244 4.25 8.26 15.65
C LEU A 244 5.16 9.08 14.74
N ARG A 245 4.60 9.72 13.69
CA ARG A 245 5.35 10.64 12.81
C ARG A 245 5.93 11.81 13.61
N ASN A 246 5.09 12.46 14.43
CA ASN A 246 5.51 13.56 15.29
C ASN A 246 6.60 13.14 16.31
N ALA A 247 6.51 11.92 16.85
CA ALA A 247 7.53 11.38 17.75
C ALA A 247 8.86 11.11 17.01
N ALA A 248 8.79 10.51 15.82
CA ALA A 248 9.96 10.24 14.99
C ALA A 248 10.68 11.54 14.57
N ASP A 249 9.93 12.59 14.22
CA ASP A 249 10.50 13.88 13.83
C ASP A 249 11.18 14.59 14.99
N LYS A 250 10.59 14.56 16.19
CA LYS A 250 11.23 15.04 17.41
C LYS A 250 12.54 14.28 17.70
N GLY A 251 12.54 12.96 17.50
CA GLY A 251 13.73 12.12 17.64
C GLY A 251 14.84 12.49 16.64
N ARG A 252 14.49 12.66 15.36
CA ARG A 252 15.44 13.12 14.32
C ARG A 252 15.99 14.51 14.60
N GLY A 253 15.16 15.43 15.10
CA GLY A 253 15.57 16.76 15.52
C GLY A 253 16.57 16.72 16.69
N ARG A 254 16.34 15.84 17.67
CA ARG A 254 17.28 15.61 18.78
C ARG A 254 18.60 14.99 18.32
N ARG A 255 18.56 13.97 17.45
CA ARG A 255 19.76 13.32 16.92
C ARG A 255 20.65 14.29 16.16
N ARG A 256 20.04 15.10 15.27
CA ARG A 256 20.75 16.17 14.57
C ARG A 256 21.36 17.18 15.53
N ARG A 257 20.62 17.60 16.57
CA ARG A 257 21.17 18.54 17.58
C ARG A 257 22.37 17.96 18.33
N VAL A 258 22.40 16.66 18.62
CA VAL A 258 23.55 16.01 19.26
C VAL A 258 24.75 15.97 18.31
N GLU A 259 24.55 15.70 17.02
CA GLU A 259 25.61 15.80 16.00
C GLU A 259 26.18 17.23 15.88
N TRP A 260 25.35 18.27 15.99
CA TRP A 260 25.81 19.68 15.98
C TRP A 260 26.57 20.12 17.24
N VAL A 261 26.37 19.44 18.39
CA VAL A 261 27.04 19.77 19.65
C VAL A 261 28.36 19.00 19.82
N LEU A 262 28.58 17.96 19.03
CA LEU A 262 29.77 17.09 19.06
C LEU A 262 30.70 17.28 17.84
N GLY A 263 30.45 18.30 17.02
CA GLY A 263 31.27 18.68 15.86
C GLY A 263 32.12 19.91 16.13
#